data_AF-A0A7V4APQ8-F1
#
_entry.id   AF-A0A7V4APQ8-F1
#
_cell.length_a   1.000
_cell.length_b   1.000
_cell.length_c   1.000
_cell.angle_alpha   90.00
_cell.angle_beta   90.00
_cell.angle_gamma   90.00
#
_symmetry.space_group_name_H-M   'P 1'
#
loop_
_entity.id
_entity.type
_entity.pdbx_description
1 polymer ?
#
loop_
_entity_poly.entity_id
_entity_poly.type
_entity_poly.pdbx_seq_one_letter_code
_entity_poly.pdbx_strand_id
1 'polypeptide(L)'
;MKRTALWVTLSLAAALLVATSASANLLVNGDFEDDNFGIPGWVPGWTIATFWWPGWGSQPPMLDRKTGYTTFTGTGIPFSGNYFLATDIAGHANYHVGAYQTFNVTPGATYLVTGGFMGGVQQSNDTAWWEVKVADGTTTDPDAPGTVIAKKERPAGQGFFQFRETFSGTFTANASTATIFLKWGRAQSADWVISAGGFDNLVVVPEPASILALASGLAGMAGLALRRRA
;
A
#
# COMPACT_ATOMS: atom_id res chain seq x y z
N MET A 1 48.30 -23.25 1.92
CA MET A 1 47.10 -23.57 1.10
C MET A 1 45.76 -23.48 1.84
N LYS A 2 45.66 -23.76 3.16
CA LYS A 2 44.38 -23.71 3.89
C LYS A 2 43.76 -22.30 4.06
N ARG A 3 44.57 -21.23 4.05
CA ARG A 3 44.07 -19.84 4.23
C ARG A 3 43.42 -19.26 2.97
N THR A 4 43.90 -19.61 1.79
CA THR A 4 43.38 -19.12 0.51
C THR A 4 41.97 -19.67 0.21
N ALA A 5 41.70 -20.92 0.58
CA ALA A 5 40.38 -21.52 0.44
C ALA A 5 39.32 -20.85 1.32
N LEU A 6 39.69 -20.39 2.52
CA LEU A 6 38.80 -19.69 3.47
C LEU A 6 38.39 -18.30 2.95
N TRP A 7 39.34 -17.54 2.39
CA TRP A 7 39.03 -16.22 1.81
C TRP A 7 38.16 -16.33 0.56
N VAL A 8 38.38 -17.34 -0.28
CA VAL A 8 37.53 -17.58 -1.47
C VAL A 8 36.10 -17.98 -1.07
N THR A 9 35.92 -18.77 -0.02
CA THR A 9 34.57 -19.13 0.47
C THR A 9 33.86 -17.96 1.15
N LEU A 10 34.58 -17.10 1.89
CA LEU A 10 34.00 -15.90 2.50
C LEU A 10 33.56 -14.87 1.45
N SER A 11 34.36 -14.67 0.40
CA SER A 11 34.03 -13.79 -0.73
C SER A 11 32.85 -14.30 -1.56
N LEU A 12 32.74 -15.62 -1.74
CA LEU A 12 31.61 -16.23 -2.44
C LEU A 12 30.32 -16.13 -1.60
N ALA A 13 30.39 -16.33 -0.28
CA ALA A 13 29.25 -16.13 0.62
C ALA A 13 28.79 -14.65 0.65
N ALA A 14 29.73 -13.70 0.65
CA ALA A 14 29.41 -12.27 0.56
C ALA A 14 28.77 -11.90 -0.80
N ALA A 15 29.24 -12.48 -1.90
CA ALA A 15 28.65 -12.26 -3.23
C ALA A 15 27.24 -12.89 -3.36
N LEU A 16 26.99 -14.04 -2.71
CA LEU A 16 25.65 -14.64 -2.65
C LEU A 16 24.67 -13.87 -1.75
N LEU A 17 25.16 -13.14 -0.74
CA LEU A 17 24.33 -12.28 0.13
C LEU A 17 23.89 -10.97 -0.56
N VAL A 18 24.63 -10.51 -1.58
CA VAL A 18 24.29 -9.31 -2.37
C VAL A 18 23.30 -9.65 -3.51
N ALA A 19 23.18 -10.93 -3.88
CA ALA A 19 22.19 -11.40 -4.83
C ALA A 19 20.79 -11.47 -4.17
N THR A 20 20.07 -10.34 -4.26
CA THR A 20 18.60 -10.28 -4.20
C THR A 20 17.95 -10.84 -2.94
N SER A 21 17.96 -10.08 -1.85
CA SER A 21 16.86 -10.15 -0.89
C SER A 21 15.61 -9.52 -1.52
N ALA A 22 14.96 -10.25 -2.44
CA ALA A 22 13.57 -9.98 -2.77
C ALA A 22 12.78 -10.22 -1.49
N SER A 23 12.52 -9.14 -0.74
CA SER A 23 11.74 -9.28 0.48
C SER A 23 10.29 -9.55 0.10
N ALA A 24 9.68 -10.50 0.79
CA ALA A 24 8.26 -10.77 0.61
C ALA A 24 7.45 -9.52 0.95
N ASN A 25 6.41 -9.26 0.15
CA ASN A 25 5.46 -8.21 0.45
C ASN A 25 4.86 -8.45 1.85
N LEU A 26 4.91 -7.43 2.71
CA LEU A 26 4.34 -7.51 4.05
C LEU A 26 2.81 -7.42 4.03
N LEU A 27 2.24 -6.94 2.93
CA LEU A 27 0.81 -6.90 2.75
C LEU A 27 0.29 -8.26 2.28
N VAL A 28 -0.81 -8.70 2.90
CA VAL A 28 -1.59 -9.84 2.42
C VAL A 28 -2.52 -9.35 1.32
N ASN A 29 -2.54 -10.05 0.18
CA ASN A 29 -3.40 -9.74 -0.97
C ASN A 29 -3.26 -8.27 -1.42
N GLY A 30 -2.02 -7.79 -1.58
CA GLY A 30 -1.74 -6.40 -1.97
C GLY A 30 -2.09 -6.07 -3.43
N ASP A 31 -2.19 -7.08 -4.29
CA ASP A 31 -2.65 -6.98 -5.68
C ASP A 31 -4.13 -7.38 -5.85
N PHE A 32 -4.81 -7.74 -4.77
CA PHE A 32 -6.25 -8.03 -4.75
C PHE A 32 -6.69 -9.24 -5.61
N GLU A 33 -5.77 -10.12 -5.97
CA GLU A 33 -6.03 -11.32 -6.78
C GLU A 33 -6.60 -12.49 -5.98
N ASP A 34 -6.47 -12.49 -4.65
CA ASP A 34 -6.98 -13.61 -3.83
C ASP A 34 -8.51 -13.71 -3.90
N ASP A 35 -8.99 -14.96 -3.98
CA ASP A 35 -10.40 -15.27 -4.21
C ASP A 35 -11.29 -14.86 -3.03
N ASN A 36 -12.45 -14.31 -3.36
CA ASN A 36 -13.45 -13.87 -2.40
C ASN A 36 -14.57 -14.90 -2.17
N PHE A 37 -14.47 -16.11 -2.75
CA PHE A 37 -15.55 -17.10 -2.79
C PHE A 37 -16.88 -16.52 -3.30
N GLY A 38 -16.83 -15.45 -4.10
CA GLY A 38 -17.99 -14.73 -4.61
C GLY A 38 -18.69 -13.80 -3.61
N ILE A 39 -18.15 -13.57 -2.42
CA ILE A 39 -18.77 -12.71 -1.40
C ILE A 39 -18.48 -11.22 -1.70
N PRO A 40 -19.50 -10.40 -2.03
CA PRO A 40 -19.29 -8.98 -2.31
C PRO A 40 -18.75 -8.21 -1.10
N GLY A 41 -17.80 -7.31 -1.31
CA GLY A 41 -17.19 -6.51 -0.23
C GLY A 41 -16.24 -7.27 0.70
N TRP A 42 -16.04 -8.57 0.48
CA TRP A 42 -15.01 -9.34 1.19
C TRP A 42 -13.71 -9.36 0.38
N VAL A 43 -12.66 -8.78 0.97
CA VAL A 43 -11.32 -8.69 0.37
C VAL A 43 -10.36 -9.33 1.36
N PRO A 44 -9.82 -10.53 1.08
CA PRO A 44 -8.94 -11.25 2.01
C PRO A 44 -7.81 -10.36 2.52
N GLY A 45 -7.62 -10.33 3.85
CA GLY A 45 -6.58 -9.53 4.50
C GLY A 45 -6.90 -8.03 4.66
N TRP A 46 -7.93 -7.50 4.01
CA TRP A 46 -8.26 -6.07 4.06
C TRP A 46 -9.58 -5.84 4.79
N THR A 47 -9.59 -4.82 5.66
CA THR A 47 -10.85 -4.32 6.20
C THR A 47 -11.35 -3.18 5.33
N ILE A 48 -12.50 -3.37 4.69
CA ILE A 48 -13.17 -2.35 3.89
C ILE A 48 -14.06 -1.49 4.77
N ALA A 49 -14.05 -0.17 4.56
CA ALA A 49 -14.88 0.73 5.33
C ALA A 49 -15.31 1.97 4.52
N THR A 50 -16.49 2.47 4.88
CA THR A 50 -16.90 3.83 4.57
C THR A 50 -16.49 4.72 5.73
N PHE A 51 -15.59 5.65 5.49
CA PHE A 51 -15.04 6.52 6.53
C PHE A 51 -15.90 7.75 6.77
N TRP A 52 -16.57 8.23 5.72
CA TRP A 52 -17.54 9.31 5.85
C TRP A 52 -18.61 9.20 4.77
N TRP A 53 -19.87 9.28 5.18
CA TRP A 53 -21.03 9.29 4.29
C TRP A 53 -22.19 10.04 4.93
N PRO A 54 -22.75 11.08 4.27
CA PRO A 54 -23.82 11.90 4.85
C PRO A 54 -25.21 11.26 4.76
N GLY A 55 -25.33 10.00 4.31
CA GLY A 55 -26.57 9.22 4.40
C GLY A 55 -27.53 9.32 3.22
N TRP A 56 -27.10 9.78 2.04
CA TRP A 56 -27.97 9.92 0.86
C TRP A 56 -27.97 8.68 -0.03
N GLY A 57 -28.98 7.84 0.03
CA GLY A 57 -29.10 6.62 -0.78
C GLY A 57 -29.49 5.41 0.07
N SER A 58 -29.55 4.21 -0.52
CA SER A 58 -29.96 3.01 0.19
C SER A 58 -28.85 2.41 1.07
N GLN A 59 -27.57 2.60 0.72
CA GLN A 59 -26.41 2.04 1.43
C GLN A 59 -25.17 2.95 1.30
N PRO A 60 -24.25 2.95 2.28
CA PRO A 60 -22.99 3.68 2.19
C PRO A 60 -22.09 3.05 1.11
N PRO A 61 -21.36 3.85 0.32
CA PRO A 61 -20.45 3.32 -0.69
C PRO A 61 -19.26 2.65 -0.02
N MET A 62 -18.81 1.52 -0.58
CA MET A 62 -17.66 0.77 -0.09
C MET A 62 -16.76 0.40 -1.27
N LEU A 63 -15.47 0.15 -1.00
CA LEU A 63 -14.59 -0.47 -1.99
C LEU A 63 -14.99 -1.94 -2.19
N ASP A 64 -14.83 -2.43 -3.40
CA ASP A 64 -15.07 -3.82 -3.75
C ASP A 64 -14.05 -4.27 -4.80
N ARG A 65 -13.90 -5.58 -4.95
CA ARG A 65 -13.03 -6.15 -5.97
C ARG A 65 -13.68 -6.01 -7.34
N LYS A 66 -12.98 -5.40 -8.29
CA LYS A 66 -13.48 -5.17 -9.66
C LYS A 66 -12.51 -5.66 -10.71
N THR A 67 -13.02 -6.00 -11.89
CA THR A 67 -12.23 -6.35 -13.09
C THR A 67 -12.13 -5.18 -14.08
N GLY A 68 -12.93 -4.13 -13.87
CA GLY A 68 -12.90 -2.92 -14.67
C GLY A 68 -13.90 -1.89 -14.14
N TYR A 69 -13.83 -0.69 -14.70
CA TYR A 69 -14.82 0.35 -14.47
C TYR A 69 -15.90 0.31 -15.53
N THR A 70 -17.15 0.53 -15.14
CA THR A 70 -18.27 0.60 -16.09
C THR A 70 -18.21 1.87 -16.95
N THR A 71 -17.71 2.98 -16.39
CA THR A 71 -17.77 4.31 -17.02
C THR A 71 -16.42 4.79 -17.54
N PHE A 72 -15.32 4.29 -16.99
CA PHE A 72 -13.96 4.72 -17.35
C PHE A 72 -13.23 3.58 -18.07
N THR A 73 -13.32 3.57 -19.40
CA THR A 73 -12.55 2.63 -20.22
C THR A 73 -11.15 3.19 -20.46
N GLY A 74 -10.13 2.48 -20.00
CA GLY A 74 -8.72 2.82 -20.23
C GLY A 74 -7.89 1.56 -20.48
N THR A 75 -6.80 1.70 -21.22
CA THR A 75 -5.82 0.62 -21.39
C THR A 75 -4.99 0.45 -20.11
N GLY A 76 -4.85 -0.78 -19.61
CA GLY A 76 -3.96 -1.12 -18.49
C GLY A 76 -4.56 -1.05 -17.09
N ILE A 77 -5.87 -1.26 -16.93
CA ILE A 77 -6.53 -1.55 -15.66
C ILE A 77 -6.94 -3.03 -15.69
N PRO A 78 -6.67 -3.84 -14.66
CA PRO A 78 -5.89 -3.52 -13.44
C PRO A 78 -4.38 -3.29 -13.71
N PHE A 79 -3.63 -2.81 -12.71
CA PHE A 79 -2.16 -2.73 -12.76
C PHE A 79 -1.50 -4.11 -12.72
N SER A 80 -2.10 -5.06 -12.01
CA SER A 80 -1.70 -6.46 -11.89
C SER A 80 -2.89 -7.38 -12.09
N GLY A 81 -2.66 -8.59 -12.59
CA GLY A 81 -3.67 -9.64 -12.63
C GLY A 81 -5.00 -9.26 -13.31
N ASN A 82 -6.12 -9.65 -12.70
CA ASN A 82 -7.48 -9.47 -13.23
C ASN A 82 -8.34 -8.57 -12.34
N TYR A 83 -7.93 -8.31 -11.11
CA TYR A 83 -8.71 -7.66 -10.09
C TYR A 83 -7.98 -6.44 -9.52
N PHE A 84 -8.76 -5.54 -8.94
CA PHE A 84 -8.26 -4.40 -8.18
C PHE A 84 -9.34 -3.96 -7.19
N LEU A 85 -8.94 -3.18 -6.19
CA LEU A 85 -9.84 -2.69 -5.15
C LEU A 85 -10.40 -1.33 -5.52
N ALA A 86 -11.71 -1.23 -5.76
CA ALA A 86 -12.30 -0.04 -6.36
C ALA A 86 -13.78 0.16 -6.03
N THR A 87 -14.29 1.34 -6.33
CA THR A 87 -15.74 1.56 -6.37
C THR A 87 -16.14 2.60 -7.41
N ASP A 88 -17.35 2.45 -7.93
CA ASP A 88 -17.98 3.40 -8.85
C ASP A 88 -19.11 4.08 -8.08
N ILE A 89 -19.10 5.41 -8.05
CA ILE A 89 -20.07 6.21 -7.32
C ILE A 89 -20.64 7.24 -8.27
N ALA A 90 -21.96 7.32 -8.32
CA ALA A 90 -22.69 8.32 -9.07
C ALA A 90 -23.56 9.14 -8.11
N GLY A 91 -23.48 10.46 -8.21
CA GLY A 91 -24.30 11.36 -7.41
C GLY A 91 -23.61 12.69 -7.09
N HIS A 92 -24.16 13.40 -6.11
CA HIS A 92 -23.69 14.72 -5.66
C HIS A 92 -22.94 14.66 -4.32
N ALA A 93 -23.02 13.53 -3.62
CA ALA A 93 -22.58 13.42 -2.24
C ALA A 93 -21.06 13.58 -2.11
N ASN A 94 -20.66 14.16 -0.98
CA ASN A 94 -19.32 13.95 -0.45
C ASN A 94 -19.25 12.51 0.12
N TYR A 95 -18.12 11.84 -0.04
CA TYR A 95 -17.91 10.52 0.51
C TYR A 95 -16.43 10.25 0.68
N HIS A 96 -16.10 9.50 1.73
CA HIS A 96 -14.75 8.99 1.96
C HIS A 96 -14.88 7.48 2.11
N VAL A 97 -14.25 6.73 1.22
CA VAL A 97 -14.25 5.26 1.26
C VAL A 97 -12.82 4.75 1.23
N GLY A 98 -12.63 3.54 1.71
CA GLY A 98 -11.31 2.97 1.67
C GLY A 98 -11.18 1.60 2.29
N ALA A 99 -9.93 1.24 2.52
CA ALA A 99 -9.56 -0.01 3.13
C ALA A 99 -8.31 0.17 3.98
N TYR A 100 -8.11 -0.72 4.94
CA TYR A 100 -6.90 -0.76 5.73
C TYR A 100 -6.45 -2.17 6.06
N GLN A 101 -5.14 -2.29 6.32
CA GLN A 101 -4.51 -3.51 6.78
C GLN A 101 -3.39 -3.15 7.77
N THR A 102 -3.34 -3.86 8.89
CA THR A 102 -2.23 -3.79 9.84
C THR A 102 -1.25 -4.92 9.54
N PHE A 103 0.05 -4.62 9.55
CA PHE A 103 1.12 -5.56 9.28
C PHE A 103 2.27 -5.38 10.28
N ASN A 104 3.08 -6.43 10.42
CA ASN A 104 4.22 -6.43 11.33
C ASN A 104 5.42 -5.73 10.71
N VAL A 105 6.11 -4.93 11.52
CA VAL A 105 7.34 -4.22 11.14
C VAL A 105 8.35 -4.30 12.28
N THR A 106 9.60 -3.98 11.99
CA THR A 106 10.69 -3.94 12.96
C THR A 106 10.99 -2.48 13.32
N PRO A 107 10.90 -2.07 14.59
CA PRO A 107 11.26 -0.73 15.01
C PRO A 107 12.68 -0.34 14.52
N GLY A 108 12.81 0.85 13.95
CA GLY A 108 14.04 1.39 13.39
C GLY A 108 14.38 0.91 11.97
N ALA A 109 13.62 -0.03 11.40
CA ALA A 109 13.81 -0.43 9.99
C ALA A 109 13.07 0.51 9.04
N THR A 110 13.67 0.77 7.88
CA THR A 110 13.03 1.53 6.78
C THR A 110 12.41 0.59 5.76
N TYR A 111 11.22 0.94 5.30
CA TYR A 111 10.40 0.20 4.36
C TYR A 111 10.06 1.06 3.15
N LEU A 112 10.03 0.45 1.97
CA LEU A 112 9.49 0.98 0.73
C LEU A 112 8.03 0.61 0.60
N VAL A 113 7.19 1.58 0.22
CA VAL A 113 5.78 1.41 -0.10
C VAL A 113 5.56 1.83 -1.54
N THR A 114 4.98 0.96 -2.36
CA THR A 114 4.59 1.27 -3.73
C THR A 114 3.18 0.79 -4.03
N GLY A 115 2.58 1.34 -5.07
CA GLY A 115 1.29 0.88 -5.57
C GLY A 115 0.81 1.69 -6.76
N GLY A 116 -0.38 1.35 -7.23
CA GLY A 116 -1.10 2.08 -8.25
C GLY A 116 -2.40 2.65 -7.72
N PHE A 117 -2.71 3.88 -8.12
CA PHE A 117 -4.06 4.42 -8.07
C PHE A 117 -4.57 4.56 -9.50
N MET A 118 -5.80 4.12 -9.75
CA MET A 118 -6.51 4.44 -10.98
C MET A 118 -7.88 4.98 -10.65
N GLY A 119 -8.29 6.01 -11.38
CA GLY A 119 -9.59 6.61 -11.15
C GLY A 119 -9.93 7.68 -12.15
N GLY A 120 -11.18 8.07 -12.14
CA GLY A 120 -11.67 9.10 -13.01
C GLY A 120 -12.95 9.74 -12.52
N VAL A 121 -13.25 10.91 -13.06
CA VAL A 121 -14.52 11.61 -12.94
C VAL A 121 -14.95 12.03 -14.33
N GLN A 122 -16.24 12.04 -14.60
CA GLN A 122 -16.74 12.27 -15.96
C GLN A 122 -16.51 13.71 -16.46
N GLN A 123 -16.26 14.67 -15.55
CA GLN A 123 -16.19 16.11 -15.86
C GLN A 123 -14.91 16.76 -15.29
N SER A 124 -14.49 17.91 -15.82
CA SER A 124 -13.17 18.51 -15.52
C SER A 124 -13.08 19.33 -14.23
N ASN A 125 -14.19 19.55 -13.51
CA ASN A 125 -14.32 20.46 -12.36
C ASN A 125 -14.45 19.77 -11.00
N ASP A 126 -14.02 18.51 -10.87
CA ASP A 126 -14.29 17.72 -9.66
C ASP A 126 -13.29 17.93 -8.51
N THR A 127 -13.77 17.67 -7.30
CA THR A 127 -13.08 17.71 -6.01
C THR A 127 -12.67 16.31 -5.52
N ALA A 128 -12.48 15.38 -6.45
CA ALA A 128 -12.00 14.03 -6.16
C ALA A 128 -10.56 14.06 -5.64
N TRP A 129 -10.26 13.18 -4.70
CA TRP A 129 -8.98 13.07 -4.04
C TRP A 129 -8.69 11.61 -3.68
N TRP A 130 -7.42 11.31 -3.46
CA TRP A 130 -7.00 10.03 -2.88
C TRP A 130 -5.79 10.24 -1.98
N GLU A 131 -5.67 9.38 -0.99
CA GLU A 131 -4.49 9.30 -0.14
C GLU A 131 -4.16 7.85 0.20
N VAL A 132 -2.87 7.59 0.31
CA VAL A 132 -2.30 6.39 0.92
C VAL A 132 -1.47 6.87 2.10
N LYS A 133 -1.74 6.34 3.28
CA LYS A 133 -1.04 6.71 4.50
C LYS A 133 -0.66 5.49 5.30
N VAL A 134 0.48 5.58 5.98
CA VAL A 134 0.96 4.59 6.93
C VAL A 134 0.98 5.25 8.29
N ALA A 135 0.28 4.64 9.25
CA ALA A 135 0.26 5.03 10.64
C ALA A 135 1.12 4.07 11.47
N ASP A 136 1.74 4.60 12.52
CA ASP A 136 2.48 3.81 13.48
C ASP A 136 1.52 3.02 14.37
N GLY A 137 1.81 1.73 14.58
CA GLY A 137 1.00 0.86 15.40
C GLY A 137 -0.27 0.31 14.73
N THR A 138 -1.12 -0.29 15.55
CA THR A 138 -2.43 -0.83 15.16
C THR A 138 -3.50 0.23 15.37
N THR A 139 -4.20 0.58 14.29
CA THR A 139 -5.35 1.51 14.33
C THR A 139 -6.39 1.10 13.30
N THR A 140 -7.65 1.45 13.55
CA THR A 140 -8.79 1.17 12.67
C THR A 140 -9.47 2.44 12.17
N ASP A 141 -9.14 3.59 12.77
CA ASP A 141 -9.72 4.87 12.41
C ASP A 141 -8.75 5.61 11.48
N PRO A 142 -9.05 5.75 10.19
CA PRO A 142 -8.20 6.52 9.31
C PRO A 142 -8.24 8.02 9.56
N ASP A 143 -9.30 8.58 10.13
CA ASP A 143 -9.43 10.02 10.32
C ASP A 143 -8.81 10.45 11.65
N ALA A 144 -8.64 9.50 12.57
CA ALA A 144 -7.79 9.62 13.76
C ALA A 144 -6.75 8.48 13.87
N PRO A 145 -5.81 8.35 12.92
CA PRO A 145 -4.91 7.20 12.86
C PRO A 145 -3.76 7.27 13.86
N GLY A 146 -3.69 8.31 14.69
CA GLY A 146 -2.53 8.60 15.53
C GLY A 146 -1.36 9.17 14.71
N THR A 147 -0.15 8.67 14.96
CA THR A 147 1.07 9.15 14.29
C THR A 147 1.14 8.64 12.86
N VAL A 148 0.97 9.52 11.87
CA VAL A 148 1.19 9.21 10.46
C VAL A 148 2.68 9.31 10.15
N ILE A 149 3.28 8.19 9.72
CA ILE A 149 4.72 8.06 9.46
C ILE A 149 5.07 8.08 7.97
N ALA A 150 4.07 7.91 7.09
CA ALA A 150 4.18 8.24 5.67
C ALA A 150 2.81 8.59 5.10
N LYS A 151 2.81 9.47 4.10
CA LYS A 151 1.62 9.87 3.36
C LYS A 151 1.98 10.20 1.92
N LYS A 152 1.17 9.71 0.99
CA LYS A 152 1.09 10.17 -0.39
C LYS A 152 -0.35 10.53 -0.68
N GLU A 153 -0.58 11.66 -1.31
CA GLU A 153 -1.92 12.08 -1.68
C GLU A 153 -1.96 12.82 -3.01
N ARG A 154 -3.14 12.83 -3.60
CA ARG A 154 -3.57 13.85 -4.55
C ARG A 154 -4.70 14.64 -3.89
N PRO A 155 -4.50 15.94 -3.63
CA PRO A 155 -5.53 16.77 -3.02
C PRO A 155 -6.68 17.04 -4.01
N ALA A 156 -7.83 17.42 -3.46
CA ALA A 156 -9.00 17.81 -4.23
C ALA A 156 -8.73 19.04 -5.10
N GLY A 157 -9.45 19.17 -6.22
CA GLY A 157 -9.44 20.37 -7.07
C GLY A 157 -8.26 20.48 -8.05
N GLN A 158 -7.50 19.40 -8.26
CA GLN A 158 -6.35 19.37 -9.18
C GLN A 158 -6.74 19.09 -10.65
N GLY A 159 -7.89 19.60 -11.11
CA GLY A 159 -8.37 19.50 -12.50
C GLY A 159 -8.81 18.11 -12.96
N PHE A 160 -8.97 17.93 -14.28
CA PHE A 160 -9.52 16.71 -14.91
C PHE A 160 -8.89 15.43 -14.34
N PHE A 161 -9.77 14.59 -13.80
CA PHE A 161 -9.43 13.39 -13.07
C PHE A 161 -9.74 12.22 -14.00
N GLN A 162 -8.80 11.78 -14.82
CA GLN A 162 -8.79 10.45 -15.45
C GLN A 162 -7.33 10.05 -15.54
N PHE A 163 -6.88 9.21 -14.63
CA PHE A 163 -5.48 8.85 -14.58
C PHE A 163 -5.24 7.48 -13.98
N ARG A 164 -4.08 6.97 -14.35
CA ARG A 164 -3.42 5.81 -13.82
C ARG A 164 -2.07 6.31 -13.31
N GLU A 165 -1.89 6.36 -12.00
CA GLU A 165 -0.68 6.87 -11.36
C GLU A 165 -0.07 5.77 -10.51
N THR A 166 1.23 5.53 -10.67
CA THR A 166 2.00 4.78 -9.68
C THR A 166 2.48 5.73 -8.59
N PHE A 167 2.55 5.22 -7.36
CA PHE A 167 3.16 5.93 -6.26
C PHE A 167 4.26 5.10 -5.62
N SER A 168 5.20 5.82 -4.99
CA SER A 168 6.30 5.27 -4.22
C SER A 168 6.64 6.22 -3.08
N GLY A 169 7.02 5.66 -1.93
CA GLY A 169 7.44 6.39 -0.76
C GLY A 169 8.11 5.46 0.25
N THR A 170 8.73 6.02 1.28
CA THR A 170 9.42 5.24 2.30
C THR A 170 8.98 5.68 3.69
N PHE A 171 9.10 4.79 4.67
CA PHE A 171 8.87 5.11 6.08
C PHE A 171 9.80 4.32 6.98
N THR A 172 10.14 4.89 8.13
CA THR A 172 10.84 4.18 9.21
C THR A 172 9.82 3.81 10.29
N ALA A 173 9.77 2.53 10.65
CA ALA A 173 8.86 2.04 11.69
C ALA A 173 9.34 2.48 13.08
N ASN A 174 8.43 2.99 13.92
CA ASN A 174 8.73 3.32 15.31
C ASN A 174 8.20 2.25 16.28
N ALA A 175 7.09 1.60 15.92
CA ALA A 175 6.53 0.46 16.63
C ALA A 175 6.80 -0.88 15.92
N SER A 176 6.33 -1.98 16.52
CA SER A 176 6.40 -3.34 15.95
C SER A 176 5.27 -3.65 14.96
N THR A 177 4.32 -2.73 14.80
CA THR A 177 3.23 -2.82 13.83
C THR A 177 3.05 -1.48 13.14
N ALA A 178 2.53 -1.52 11.93
CA ALA A 178 2.09 -0.34 11.18
C ALA A 178 0.77 -0.64 10.49
N THR A 179 -0.02 0.39 10.23
CA THR A 179 -1.30 0.26 9.52
C THR A 179 -1.28 1.10 8.27
N ILE A 180 -1.51 0.48 7.11
CA ILE A 180 -1.71 1.18 5.84
C ILE A 180 -3.20 1.46 5.64
N PHE A 181 -3.53 2.67 5.23
CA PHE A 181 -4.86 3.07 4.81
C PHE A 181 -4.82 3.50 3.35
N LEU A 182 -5.76 2.97 2.58
CA LEU A 182 -6.07 3.37 1.21
C LEU A 182 -7.37 4.14 1.27
N LYS A 183 -7.37 5.39 0.80
CA LYS A 183 -8.55 6.24 0.85
C LYS A 183 -8.74 6.98 -0.44
N TRP A 184 -9.98 7.02 -0.87
CA TRP A 184 -10.37 7.96 -1.90
C TRP A 184 -11.73 8.53 -1.58
N GLY A 185 -11.98 9.69 -2.14
CA GLY A 185 -13.19 10.41 -1.87
C GLY A 185 -13.37 11.56 -2.83
N ARG A 186 -14.43 12.29 -2.57
CA ARG A 186 -14.79 13.47 -3.33
C ARG A 186 -15.49 14.42 -2.39
N ALA A 187 -15.15 15.71 -2.43
CA ALA A 187 -15.97 16.70 -1.74
C ALA A 187 -17.32 16.86 -2.49
N GLN A 188 -18.27 17.55 -1.88
CA GLN A 188 -19.61 17.68 -2.46
C GLN A 188 -19.52 18.45 -3.78
N SER A 189 -20.14 17.92 -4.83
CA SER A 189 -20.30 18.64 -6.10
C SER A 189 -21.74 19.12 -6.23
N ALA A 190 -21.92 20.29 -6.85
CA ALA A 190 -23.24 20.77 -7.24
C ALA A 190 -23.81 19.91 -8.39
N ASP A 191 -22.93 19.37 -9.24
CA ASP A 191 -23.30 18.61 -10.43
C ASP A 191 -23.45 17.12 -10.10
N TRP A 192 -24.35 16.45 -10.83
CA TRP A 192 -24.44 14.99 -10.78
C TRP A 192 -23.26 14.43 -11.57
N VAL A 193 -22.34 13.75 -10.89
CA VAL A 193 -21.11 13.27 -11.53
C VAL A 193 -20.90 11.80 -11.20
N ILE A 194 -20.53 11.04 -12.22
CA ILE A 194 -20.00 9.69 -12.06
C ILE A 194 -18.50 9.79 -11.83
N SER A 195 -18.05 9.10 -10.79
CA SER A 195 -16.67 9.05 -10.34
C SER A 195 -16.30 7.62 -9.98
N ALA A 196 -15.07 7.24 -10.26
CA ALA A 196 -14.52 5.94 -9.92
C ALA A 196 -13.11 6.10 -9.38
N GLY A 197 -12.75 5.24 -8.44
CA GLY A 197 -11.44 5.25 -7.82
C GLY A 197 -11.09 3.89 -7.27
N GLY A 198 -9.81 3.56 -7.33
CA GLY A 198 -9.31 2.27 -6.92
C GLY A 198 -7.80 2.20 -6.80
N PHE A 199 -7.36 1.14 -6.14
CA PHE A 199 -5.99 0.85 -5.79
C PHE A 199 -5.62 -0.55 -6.27
N ASP A 200 -4.35 -0.74 -6.62
CA ASP A 200 -3.82 -2.03 -7.07
C ASP A 200 -2.30 -2.14 -6.91
N ASN A 201 -1.79 -3.37 -6.90
CA ASN A 201 -0.37 -3.72 -6.87
C ASN A 201 0.37 -3.08 -5.68
N LEU A 202 -0.25 -3.12 -4.49
CA LEU A 202 0.31 -2.57 -3.26
C LEU A 202 1.44 -3.46 -2.78
N VAL A 203 2.61 -2.85 -2.55
CA VAL A 203 3.79 -3.53 -2.05
C VAL A 203 4.36 -2.74 -0.88
N VAL A 204 4.61 -3.43 0.23
CA VAL A 204 5.40 -2.93 1.35
C VAL A 204 6.54 -3.91 1.61
N VAL A 205 7.78 -3.45 1.48
CA VAL A 205 8.97 -4.29 1.67
C VAL A 205 10.06 -3.53 2.44
N PRO A 206 10.85 -4.19 3.31
CA PRO A 206 12.07 -3.61 3.84
C PRO A 206 12.96 -3.04 2.74
N GLU A 207 13.52 -1.85 2.95
CA GLU A 207 14.50 -1.31 2.01
C GLU A 207 15.76 -2.18 1.98
N PRO A 208 16.38 -2.40 0.81
CA PRO A 208 17.59 -3.22 0.69
C PRO A 208 18.74 -2.79 1.62
N ALA A 209 18.88 -1.48 1.86
CA ALA A 209 19.90 -0.94 2.76
C ALA A 209 19.69 -1.35 4.23
N SER A 210 18.44 -1.43 4.68
CA SER A 210 18.07 -1.90 6.03
C SER A 210 18.46 -3.36 6.25
N ILE A 211 18.34 -4.19 5.20
CA ILE A 211 18.72 -5.61 5.22
C ILE A 211 20.24 -5.75 5.34
N LEU A 212 21.01 -4.96 4.59
CA LEU A 212 22.47 -4.94 4.67
C LEU A 212 22.99 -4.46 6.04
N ALA A 213 22.36 -3.44 6.63
CA ALA A 213 22.69 -2.97 7.98
C ALA A 213 22.42 -4.03 9.05
N LEU A 214 21.29 -4.75 8.95
CA LEU A 214 20.99 -5.85 9.87
C LEU A 214 21.97 -7.03 9.70
N ALA A 215 22.23 -7.44 8.46
CA ALA A 215 23.14 -8.53 8.16
C ALA A 215 24.57 -8.24 8.63
N SER A 216 25.05 -7.01 8.44
CA SER A 216 26.37 -6.58 8.92
C SER A 216 26.43 -6.51 10.46
N GLY A 217 25.37 -6.06 11.12
CA GLY A 217 25.26 -6.10 12.58
C GLY A 217 25.33 -7.51 13.15
N LEU A 218 24.60 -8.46 12.57
CA LEU A 218 24.62 -9.87 12.96
C LEU A 218 26.00 -10.52 12.73
N ALA A 219 26.62 -10.26 11.58
CA ALA A 219 27.96 -10.75 11.27
C ALA A 219 29.02 -10.21 12.25
N GLY A 220 28.92 -8.93 12.63
CA GLY A 220 29.78 -8.32 13.64
C GLY A 220 29.63 -8.98 15.01
N MET A 221 28.39 -9.24 15.45
CA MET A 221 28.12 -9.91 16.73
C MET A 221 28.62 -11.37 16.73
N ALA A 222 28.43 -12.12 15.64
CA ALA A 222 28.96 -13.47 15.50
C ALA A 222 30.50 -13.50 15.55
N GLY A 223 31.16 -12.54 14.89
CA GLY A 223 32.62 -12.38 14.94
C GLY A 223 33.14 -12.09 16.35
N LEU A 224 32.45 -11.25 17.11
CA LEU A 224 32.79 -10.95 18.51
C LEU A 224 32.60 -12.16 19.44
N ALA A 225 31.53 -12.94 19.23
CA ALA A 225 31.25 -14.14 20.01
C ALA A 225 32.30 -15.25 19.78
N LEU A 226 32.77 -15.41 18.54
CA LEU A 226 33.83 -16.36 18.19
C LEU A 226 35.19 -15.95 18.78
N ARG A 227 35.49 -14.65 18.80
CA ARG A 227 36.75 -14.13 19.37
C ARG A 227 36.84 -14.29 20.89
N ARG A 228 35.70 -14.42 21.60
CA ARG A 228 35.67 -14.69 23.04
C ARG A 228 35.85 -16.17 23.41
N ARG A 229 35.78 -17.09 22.44
CA ARG A 229 35.93 -18.54 22.66
C ARG A 229 37.31 -19.08 22.27
N ALA A 230 38.17 -18.25 21.68
CA ALA A 230 39.56 -18.55 21.35
C ALA A 230 40.49 -17.84 22.32
#